data_AF-A0A366XNU6-F1
#
_entry.id   AF-A0A366XNU6-F1
#
_cell.length_a   1.000
_cell.length_b   1.000
_cell.length_c   1.000
_cell.angle_alpha   90.00
_cell.angle_beta   90.00
_cell.angle_gamma   90.00
#
_symmetry.space_group_name_H-M   'P 1'
#
loop_
_entity.id
_entity.type
_entity.pdbx_description
1 polymer ?
#
loop_
_entity_poly.entity_id
_entity_poly.type
_entity_poly.pdbx_seq_one_letter_code
_entity_poly.pdbx_strand_id
1 'polypeptide(L)'
;MLEDHAKLMTVFQCAGEIIGRKKLQKIIYIAKKLRLPFHERYQFHFYGPYSEELTLRIEELYNLGWVSEVKEKKGGYYQYRYKITEDGEKFLTHYKLDMPELNGLIQTMNEQNSRFLELVSTVLYFDDLSKEEVKEKVFTLKKKQNYSEEELEEAYRYIDTISKVLS
;
A
#
# COMPACT_ATOMS: atom_id res chain seq x y z
N MET A 1 -6.87 13.94 11.47
CA MET A 1 -6.91 13.11 12.70
C MET A 1 -7.98 12.02 12.57
N LEU A 2 -9.24 12.23 12.97
CA LEU A 2 -10.26 11.17 12.86
C LEU A 2 -10.63 10.77 11.43
N GLU A 3 -10.70 11.74 10.51
CA GLU A 3 -10.98 11.45 9.10
C GLU A 3 -9.86 10.63 8.44
N ASP A 4 -8.60 10.92 8.78
CA ASP A 4 -7.45 10.17 8.26
C ASP A 4 -7.38 8.75 8.83
N HIS A 5 -7.76 8.58 10.11
CA HIS A 5 -7.95 7.26 10.71
C HIS A 5 -9.05 6.51 9.98
N ALA A 6 -10.21 7.14 9.74
CA ALA A 6 -11.32 6.53 9.04
C ALA A 6 -10.94 6.08 7.61
N LYS A 7 -10.14 6.87 6.86
CA LYS A 7 -9.62 6.48 5.53
C LYS A 7 -8.75 5.21 5.59
N LEU A 8 -7.81 5.13 6.53
CA LEU A 8 -6.98 3.93 6.71
C LEU A 8 -7.82 2.72 7.15
N MET A 9 -8.79 2.94 8.03
CA MET A 9 -9.74 1.93 8.47
C MET A 9 -10.55 1.36 7.31
N THR A 10 -11.01 2.21 6.38
CA THR A 10 -11.66 1.77 5.15
C THR A 10 -10.74 0.91 4.29
N VAL A 11 -9.44 1.21 4.20
CA VAL A 11 -8.47 0.34 3.50
C VAL A 11 -8.42 -1.06 4.13
N PHE A 12 -8.36 -1.16 5.46
CA PHE A 12 -8.37 -2.46 6.13
C PHE A 12 -9.69 -3.21 5.93
N GLN A 13 -10.82 -2.51 5.93
CA GLN A 13 -12.13 -3.09 5.63
C GLN A 13 -12.19 -3.64 4.21
N CYS A 14 -11.78 -2.86 3.19
CA CYS A 14 -11.77 -3.29 1.79
C CYS A 14 -10.80 -4.44 1.54
N ALA A 15 -9.60 -4.40 2.14
CA ALA A 15 -8.60 -5.44 1.99
C ALA A 15 -9.01 -6.75 2.66
N GLY A 16 -9.86 -6.68 3.70
CA GLY A 16 -10.17 -7.75 4.65
C GLY A 16 -8.98 -8.07 5.56
N GLU A 17 -7.80 -8.27 4.97
CA GLU A 17 -6.57 -8.57 5.68
C GLU A 17 -5.34 -8.17 4.85
N ILE A 18 -4.39 -7.49 5.48
CA ILE A 18 -3.12 -7.13 4.82
C ILE A 18 -1.97 -7.87 5.50
N ILE A 19 -1.25 -8.66 4.70
CA ILE A 19 -0.13 -9.46 5.19
C ILE A 19 1.19 -8.78 4.79
N GLY A 20 1.87 -8.24 5.79
CA GLY A 20 3.22 -7.67 5.71
C GLY A 20 3.25 -6.13 5.74
N ARG A 21 4.08 -5.59 6.64
CA ARG A 21 4.32 -4.14 6.81
C ARG A 21 4.72 -3.43 5.52
N LYS A 22 5.62 -4.05 4.76
CA LYS A 22 6.08 -3.48 3.49
C LYS A 22 4.93 -3.39 2.51
N LYS A 23 4.13 -4.45 2.37
CA LYS A 23 2.96 -4.48 1.50
C LYS A 23 1.97 -3.36 1.83
N LEU A 24 1.65 -3.20 3.11
CA LEU A 24 0.78 -2.13 3.61
C LEU A 24 1.28 -0.74 3.20
N GLN A 25 2.58 -0.47 3.40
CA GLN A 25 3.22 0.78 2.97
C GLN A 25 3.07 1.03 1.45
N LYS A 26 3.19 -0.02 0.63
CA LYS A 26 3.01 0.07 -0.83
C LYS A 26 1.58 0.36 -1.24
N ILE A 27 0.61 -0.35 -0.65
CA ILE A 27 -0.82 -0.19 -0.94
C ILE A 27 -1.25 1.27 -0.72
N ILE A 28 -0.93 1.84 0.45
CA ILE A 28 -1.29 3.23 0.76
C ILE A 28 -0.54 4.22 -0.14
N TYR A 29 0.73 3.97 -0.44
CA TYR A 29 1.50 4.82 -1.34
C TYR A 29 0.94 4.83 -2.78
N ILE A 30 0.61 3.67 -3.32
CA ILE A 30 0.03 3.55 -4.66
C ILE A 30 -1.33 4.26 -4.69
N ALA A 31 -2.19 4.02 -3.69
CA ALA A 31 -3.46 4.72 -3.55
C ALA A 31 -3.28 6.25 -3.54
N LYS A 32 -2.30 6.76 -2.78
CA LYS A 32 -1.92 8.17 -2.76
C LYS A 32 -1.52 8.69 -4.14
N LYS A 33 -0.68 7.96 -4.88
CA LYS A 33 -0.24 8.33 -6.24
C LYS A 33 -1.38 8.37 -7.25
N LEU A 34 -2.41 7.56 -7.01
CA LEU A 34 -3.68 7.56 -7.74
C LEU A 34 -4.65 8.66 -7.27
N ARG A 35 -4.17 9.66 -6.50
CA ARG A 35 -4.95 10.82 -6.02
C ARG A 35 -6.06 10.50 -5.03
N LEU A 36 -6.05 9.32 -4.42
CA LEU A 36 -6.88 9.06 -3.24
C LEU A 36 -6.40 9.94 -2.06
N PRO A 37 -7.28 10.29 -1.11
CA PRO A 37 -7.05 11.37 -0.15
C PRO A 37 -6.12 10.97 1.02
N PHE A 38 -4.93 10.47 0.70
CA PHE A 38 -3.86 10.10 1.60
C PHE A 38 -2.78 11.18 1.61
N HIS A 39 -2.46 11.71 2.79
CA HIS A 39 -1.62 12.92 2.93
C HIS A 39 -0.23 12.64 3.49
N GLU A 40 0.08 11.39 3.80
CA GLU A 40 1.35 10.98 4.40
C GLU A 40 2.53 11.35 3.52
N ARG A 41 3.60 11.81 4.15
CA ARG A 41 4.87 12.08 3.48
C ARG A 41 5.66 10.79 3.31
N TYR A 42 6.23 10.62 2.12
CA TYR A 42 7.02 9.46 1.75
C TYR A 42 8.43 9.88 1.35
N GLN A 43 9.40 9.06 1.74
CA GLN A 43 10.78 9.15 1.28
C GLN A 43 11.18 7.83 0.63
N PHE A 44 12.14 7.88 -0.29
CA PHE A 44 12.66 6.66 -0.92
C PHE A 44 13.67 5.97 -0.02
N HIS A 45 13.39 4.72 0.36
CA HIS A 45 14.30 3.87 1.13
C HIS A 45 14.65 2.59 0.35
N PHE A 46 15.42 1.70 0.99
CA PHE A 46 15.88 0.46 0.38
C PHE A 46 14.75 -0.40 -0.23
N TYR A 47 13.60 -0.51 0.45
CA TYR A 47 12.41 -1.24 -0.03
C TYR A 47 11.43 -0.33 -0.79
N GLY A 48 11.88 0.83 -1.27
CA GLY A 48 11.10 1.80 -2.02
C GLY A 48 10.47 2.86 -1.11
N PRO A 49 9.37 3.50 -1.56
CA PRO A 49 8.71 4.55 -0.79
C PRO A 49 8.27 4.05 0.58
N TYR A 50 8.61 4.80 1.64
CA TYR A 50 8.21 4.51 3.00
C TYR A 50 7.78 5.78 3.71
N SER A 51 6.77 5.66 4.56
CA SER A 51 6.27 6.74 5.40
C SER A 51 6.31 6.34 6.87
N GLU A 52 7.10 7.07 7.67
CA GLU A 52 7.08 6.94 9.13
C GLU A 52 5.75 7.43 9.72
N GLU A 53 5.14 8.46 9.13
CA GLU A 53 3.82 8.97 9.52
C GLU A 53 2.74 7.90 9.39
N LEU A 54 2.78 7.11 8.30
CA LEU A 54 1.87 5.98 8.14
C LEU A 54 2.09 4.91 9.20
N THR A 55 3.35 4.57 9.50
CA THR A 55 3.68 3.58 10.55
C THR A 55 3.11 4.01 11.90
N LEU A 56 3.37 5.26 12.32
CA LEU A 56 2.86 5.79 13.58
C LEU A 56 1.33 5.77 13.62
N ARG A 57 0.67 6.11 12.51
CA ARG A 57 -0.80 6.09 12.45
C ARG A 57 -1.37 4.68 12.55
N ILE A 58 -0.73 3.67 11.95
CA ILE A 58 -1.15 2.28 12.10
C ILE A 58 -0.96 1.81 13.55
N GLU A 59 0.14 2.21 14.21
CA GLU A 59 0.37 1.93 15.62
C GLU A 59 -0.69 2.57 16.52
N GLU A 60 -1.11 3.81 16.22
CA GLU A 60 -2.24 4.45 16.91
C GLU A 60 -3.54 3.67 16.74
N LEU A 61 -3.89 3.26 15.51
CA LEU A 61 -5.09 2.46 15.24
C LEU A 61 -5.07 1.12 15.98
N TYR A 62 -3.89 0.51 16.10
CA TYR A 62 -3.68 -0.70 16.89
C TYR A 62 -3.88 -0.45 18.38
N ASN A 63 -3.28 0.61 18.93
CA ASN A 63 -3.40 0.97 20.35
C ASN A 63 -4.82 1.37 20.75
N LEU A 64 -5.59 1.94 19.82
CA LEU A 64 -7.02 2.24 19.99
C LEU A 64 -7.91 0.99 19.90
N GLY A 65 -7.35 -0.16 19.53
CA GLY A 65 -8.07 -1.42 19.38
C GLY A 65 -8.91 -1.51 18.11
N TRP A 66 -8.75 -0.59 17.16
CA TRP A 66 -9.49 -0.56 15.90
C TRP A 66 -8.88 -1.46 14.81
N VAL A 67 -7.57 -1.66 14.87
CA VAL A 67 -6.83 -2.61 14.03
C VAL A 67 -6.14 -3.63 14.90
N SER A 68 -6.19 -4.90 14.50
CA SER A 68 -5.37 -5.96 15.09
C SER A 68 -4.06 -6.10 14.32
N GLU A 69 -2.96 -6.26 15.04
CA GLU A 69 -1.66 -6.67 14.49
C GLU A 69 -1.29 -8.02 15.11
N VAL A 70 -1.15 -9.05 14.28
CA VAL A 70 -0.68 -10.37 14.72
C VAL A 70 0.71 -10.63 14.12
N LYS A 71 1.66 -10.95 15.00
CA LYS A 71 3.01 -11.37 14.62
C LYS A 71 3.11 -12.90 14.57
N GLU A 72 3.19 -13.45 13.36
CA GLU A 72 3.27 -14.89 13.13
C GLU A 72 4.70 -15.32 12.82
N LYS A 73 5.11 -16.48 13.33
CA LYS A 73 6.37 -17.11 12.96
C LYS A 73 6.10 -18.13 11.84
N LYS A 74 6.59 -17.87 10.63
CA LYS A 74 6.42 -18.73 9.46
C LYS A 74 7.78 -19.03 8.87
N GLY A 75 8.14 -20.30 8.73
CA GLY A 75 9.39 -20.70 8.04
C GLY A 75 10.67 -20.03 8.55
N GLY A 76 10.77 -19.72 9.85
CA GLY A 76 11.95 -19.06 10.44
C GLY A 76 11.96 -17.53 10.36
N TYR A 77 10.98 -16.90 9.72
CA TYR A 77 10.81 -15.44 9.70
C TYR A 77 9.53 -15.00 10.41
N TYR A 78 9.47 -13.72 10.75
CA TYR A 78 8.26 -13.10 11.31
C TYR A 78 7.47 -12.39 10.23
N GLN A 79 6.16 -12.59 10.22
CA GLN A 79 5.20 -11.94 9.34
C GLN A 79 4.16 -11.21 10.19
N TYR A 80 3.80 -10.00 9.78
CA TYR A 80 2.77 -9.21 10.44
C TYR A 80 1.50 -9.25 9.61
N ARG A 81 0.37 -9.42 10.29
CA ARG A 81 -0.97 -9.50 9.70
C ARG A 81 -1.82 -8.43 10.33
N TYR A 82 -2.44 -7.61 9.47
CA TYR A 82 -3.30 -6.51 9.87
C TYR A 82 -4.73 -6.79 9.46
N LYS A 83 -5.66 -6.62 10.40
CA LYS A 83 -7.10 -6.78 10.15
C LYS A 83 -7.89 -5.80 11.01
N ILE A 84 -8.97 -5.25 10.46
CA ILE A 84 -9.92 -4.44 11.22
C ILE A 84 -10.57 -5.27 12.35
N THR A 85 -10.75 -4.69 13.53
CA THR A 85 -11.47 -5.33 14.64
C THR A 85 -12.96 -5.02 14.59
N GLU A 86 -13.77 -5.73 15.39
CA GLU A 86 -15.20 -5.42 15.53
C GLU A 86 -15.45 -3.98 16.00
N ASP A 87 -14.60 -3.46 16.90
CA ASP A 87 -14.73 -2.07 17.37
C ASP A 87 -14.32 -1.06 16.30
N GLY A 88 -13.35 -1.43 15.47
CA GLY A 88 -13.00 -0.68 14.26
C GLY A 88 -14.13 -0.64 13.23
N GLU A 89 -14.82 -1.75 13.01
CA GLU A 89 -16.00 -1.81 12.13
C GLU A 89 -17.14 -0.95 12.67
N LYS A 90 -17.43 -1.03 13.97
CA LYS A 90 -18.43 -0.16 14.63
C LYS A 90 -18.07 1.31 14.46
N PHE A 91 -16.80 1.69 14.67
CA PHE A 91 -16.33 3.06 14.43
C PHE A 91 -16.61 3.52 13.00
N LEU A 92 -16.33 2.68 11.99
CA LEU A 92 -16.60 3.00 10.58
C LEU A 92 -18.09 3.17 10.29
N THR A 93 -19.01 2.44 10.96
CA THR A 93 -20.45 2.65 10.74
C THR A 93 -20.92 4.07 11.07
N HIS A 94 -20.21 4.76 11.98
CA HIS A 94 -20.48 6.15 12.34
C HIS A 94 -19.81 7.16 11.38
N TYR A 95 -18.84 6.71 10.57
CA TYR A 95 -18.12 7.51 9.58
C TYR A 95 -18.59 7.16 8.16
N LYS A 96 -19.46 8.00 7.58
CA LYS A 96 -19.92 7.83 6.19
C LYS A 96 -18.82 8.23 5.19
N LEU A 97 -17.82 7.37 5.01
CA LEU A 97 -16.87 7.47 3.90
C LEU A 97 -17.40 6.63 2.75
N ASP A 98 -17.98 7.29 1.75
CA ASP A 98 -18.34 6.65 0.50
C ASP A 98 -17.13 6.70 -0.44
N MET A 99 -16.43 5.57 -0.59
CA MET A 99 -15.27 5.40 -1.47
C MET A 99 -15.39 4.07 -2.22
N PRO A 100 -16.41 3.90 -3.08
CA PRO A 100 -16.67 2.62 -3.75
C PRO A 100 -15.50 2.20 -4.65
N GLU A 101 -14.79 3.15 -5.27
CA GLU A 101 -13.62 2.90 -6.11
C GLU A 101 -12.44 2.34 -5.30
N LEU A 102 -12.36 2.67 -4.01
CA LEU A 102 -11.33 2.17 -3.11
C LEU A 102 -11.46 0.66 -2.90
N ASN A 103 -12.68 0.11 -2.89
CA ASN A 103 -12.87 -1.32 -2.60
C ASN A 103 -12.19 -2.21 -3.65
N GLY A 104 -12.55 -2.05 -4.92
CA GLY A 104 -11.95 -2.83 -6.00
C GLY A 104 -10.45 -2.58 -6.14
N LEU A 105 -10.02 -1.32 -6.00
CA LEU A 105 -8.62 -0.96 -6.10
C LEU A 105 -7.77 -1.60 -4.98
N ILE A 106 -8.21 -1.50 -3.73
CA ILE A 106 -7.49 -2.10 -2.59
C ILE A 106 -7.45 -3.62 -2.72
N GLN A 107 -8.54 -4.27 -3.13
CA GLN A 107 -8.57 -5.72 -3.35
C GLN A 107 -7.57 -6.15 -4.41
N THR A 108 -7.58 -5.52 -5.59
CA THR A 108 -6.64 -5.86 -6.67
C THR A 108 -5.18 -5.67 -6.26
N MET A 109 -4.87 -4.60 -5.51
CA MET A 109 -3.52 -4.42 -4.95
C MET A 109 -3.20 -5.47 -3.90
N ASN A 110 -4.16 -5.83 -3.04
CA ASN A 110 -3.94 -6.82 -2.00
C ASN A 110 -3.87 -8.27 -2.51
N GLU A 111 -4.28 -8.55 -3.74
CA GLU A 111 -4.01 -9.84 -4.38
C GLU A 111 -2.57 -9.94 -4.89
N GLN A 112 -1.93 -8.81 -5.18
CA GLN A 112 -0.54 -8.79 -5.65
C GLN A 112 0.45 -9.18 -4.56
N ASN A 113 1.54 -9.80 -4.99
CA ASN A 113 2.64 -10.14 -4.09
C ASN A 113 3.46 -8.89 -3.70
N SER A 114 4.15 -8.95 -2.56
CA SER A 114 4.89 -7.80 -2.02
C SER A 114 6.02 -7.31 -2.94
N ARG A 115 6.67 -8.21 -3.68
CA ARG A 115 7.77 -7.84 -4.60
C ARG A 115 7.23 -7.07 -5.79
N PHE A 116 6.11 -7.51 -6.37
CA PHE A 116 5.47 -6.79 -7.47
C PHE A 116 5.00 -5.38 -7.04
N LEU A 117 4.35 -5.26 -5.88
CA LEU A 117 3.97 -3.93 -5.35
C LEU A 117 5.19 -3.06 -5.02
N GLU A 118 6.31 -3.65 -4.63
CA GLU A 118 7.57 -2.92 -4.48
C GLU A 118 8.02 -2.32 -5.81
N LEU A 119 7.95 -3.08 -6.91
CA LEU A 119 8.24 -2.58 -8.26
C LEU A 119 7.28 -1.46 -8.67
N VAL A 120 5.96 -1.69 -8.59
CA VAL A 120 4.92 -0.72 -8.95
C VAL A 120 5.10 0.60 -8.19
N SER A 121 5.28 0.53 -6.86
CA SER A 121 5.52 1.74 -6.06
C SER A 121 6.83 2.45 -6.41
N THR A 122 7.85 1.72 -6.87
CA THR A 122 9.14 2.30 -7.26
C THR A 122 8.99 3.05 -8.58
N VAL A 123 8.27 2.46 -9.54
CA VAL A 123 7.93 3.12 -10.81
C VAL A 123 7.14 4.41 -10.55
N LEU A 124 6.08 4.34 -9.74
CA LEU A 124 5.25 5.51 -9.39
C LEU A 124 5.98 6.59 -8.59
N TYR A 125 7.09 6.24 -7.91
CA TYR A 125 7.89 7.24 -7.18
C TYR A 125 8.75 8.09 -8.10
N PHE A 126 9.15 7.55 -9.24
CA PHE A 126 9.96 8.23 -10.25
C PHE A 126 9.16 8.55 -11.51
N ASP A 127 7.84 8.75 -11.38
CA ASP A 127 6.93 9.01 -12.49
C ASP A 127 7.08 10.40 -13.12
N ASP A 128 7.94 11.24 -12.54
CA ASP A 128 8.40 12.51 -13.11
C ASP A 128 9.52 12.33 -14.15
N LEU A 129 10.08 11.13 -14.28
CA LEU A 129 11.16 10.80 -15.20
C LEU A 129 10.67 10.05 -16.44
N SER A 130 11.52 9.96 -17.46
CA SER A 130 11.26 9.11 -18.63
C SER A 130 11.26 7.62 -18.24
N LYS A 131 10.58 6.80 -19.03
CA LYS A 131 10.49 5.35 -18.80
C LYS A 131 11.88 4.69 -18.77
N GLU A 132 12.79 5.16 -19.62
CA GLU A 132 14.18 4.72 -19.71
C GLU A 132 14.97 5.05 -18.43
N GLU A 133 14.81 6.26 -17.90
CA GLU A 133 15.44 6.66 -16.63
C GLU A 133 14.88 5.88 -15.44
N VAL A 134 13.56 5.64 -15.41
CA VAL A 134 12.93 4.79 -14.38
C VAL A 134 13.48 3.37 -14.45
N LYS A 135 13.62 2.80 -15.65
CA LYS A 135 14.20 1.46 -15.86
C LYS A 135 15.61 1.37 -15.29
N GLU A 136 16.48 2.34 -15.59
CA GLU A 136 17.84 2.39 -15.05
C GLU A 136 17.83 2.46 -13.52
N LYS A 137 16.99 3.32 -12.93
CA LYS A 137 16.85 3.43 -11.48
C LYS A 137 16.35 2.14 -10.85
N VAL A 138 15.36 1.47 -11.43
CA VAL A 138 14.84 0.18 -10.94
C VAL A 138 15.96 -0.86 -10.93
N PHE A 139 16.66 -1.06 -12.04
CA PHE A 139 17.72 -2.08 -12.10
C PHE A 139 18.95 -1.76 -11.25
N THR A 140 19.20 -0.48 -10.98
CA THR A 140 20.29 -0.04 -10.10
C THR A 140 19.90 -0.17 -8.63
N LEU A 141 18.80 0.46 -8.22
CA LEU A 141 18.36 0.54 -6.81
C LEU A 141 17.78 -0.78 -6.30
N LYS A 142 17.23 -1.60 -7.21
CA LYS A 142 16.55 -2.87 -6.89
C LYS A 142 17.29 -4.09 -7.42
N LYS A 143 18.60 -3.98 -7.66
CA LYS A 143 19.43 -5.07 -8.18
C LYS A 143 19.21 -6.43 -7.48
N LYS A 144 19.04 -6.44 -6.15
CA LYS A 144 18.80 -7.68 -5.38
C LYS A 144 17.44 -8.35 -5.65
N GLN A 145 16.46 -7.58 -6.11
CA GLN A 145 15.14 -8.13 -6.49
C GLN A 145 15.18 -8.80 -7.87
N ASN A 146 16.23 -8.55 -8.65
CA ASN A 146 16.44 -9.14 -9.97
C ASN A 146 15.20 -9.03 -10.87
N TYR A 147 14.66 -7.81 -11.00
CA TYR A 147 13.53 -7.55 -11.87
C TYR A 147 13.92 -7.75 -13.34
N SER A 148 13.02 -8.33 -14.13
CA SER A 148 13.17 -8.39 -15.59
C SER A 148 12.53 -7.17 -16.27
N GLU A 149 12.81 -7.00 -17.56
CA GLU A 149 12.14 -5.96 -18.36
C GLU A 149 10.65 -6.27 -18.53
N GLU A 150 10.29 -7.54 -18.69
CA GLU A 150 8.90 -7.99 -18.80
C GLU A 150 8.10 -7.65 -17.54
N GLU A 151 8.69 -7.82 -16.35
CA GLU A 151 8.07 -7.43 -15.08
C GLU A 151 7.90 -5.91 -14.96
N LEU A 152 8.84 -5.13 -15.49
CA LEU A 152 8.72 -3.67 -15.53
C LEU A 152 7.58 -3.24 -16.46
N GLU A 153 7.47 -3.85 -17.65
CA GLU A 153 6.35 -3.61 -18.56
C GLU A 153 5.01 -4.04 -17.95
N GLU A 154 4.98 -5.14 -17.20
CA GLU A 154 3.81 -5.56 -16.43
C GLU A 154 3.42 -4.53 -15.37
N ALA A 155 4.39 -3.96 -14.66
CA ALA A 155 4.12 -2.90 -13.68
C ALA A 155 3.49 -1.66 -14.35
N TYR A 156 3.99 -1.22 -15.52
CA TYR A 156 3.36 -0.12 -16.27
C TYR A 156 1.94 -0.45 -16.72
N ARG A 157 1.70 -1.64 -17.29
CA ARG A 157 0.34 -2.07 -17.68
C ARG A 157 -0.60 -2.12 -16.48
N TYR A 158 -0.10 -2.58 -15.33
CA TYR A 158 -0.88 -2.61 -14.10
C TYR A 158 -1.22 -1.21 -13.62
N ILE A 159 -0.26 -0.27 -13.62
CA ILE A 159 -0.48 1.15 -13.29
C ILE A 159 -1.54 1.77 -14.20
N ASP A 160 -1.47 1.55 -15.51
CA ASP A 160 -2.48 2.04 -16.47
C ASP A 160 -3.87 1.48 -16.18
N THR A 161 -3.94 0.20 -15.79
CA THR A 161 -5.21 -0.48 -15.47
C THR A 161 -5.84 0.11 -14.22
N ILE A 162 -5.08 0.24 -13.13
CA ILE A 162 -5.61 0.77 -11.86
C ILE A 162 -5.88 2.27 -11.90
N SER A 163 -5.18 3.04 -12.74
CA SER A 163 -5.43 4.48 -12.92
C SER A 163 -6.76 4.76 -13.61
N LYS A 164 -7.19 3.87 -14.52
CA LYS A 164 -8.48 3.98 -15.22
C LYS A 164 -9.69 3.71 -14.32
N VAL A 165 -9.50 3.05 -13.18
CA VAL A 165 -10.59 2.79 -12.21
C VAL A 165 -11.11 4.10 -11.60
N LEU A 166 -10.30 5.16 -11.61
CA LEU A 166 -10.63 6.48 -11.06
C LEU A 166 -10.95 7.53 -12.13
N SER A 167 -11.02 7.13 -13.41
CA SER A 167 -11.28 8.01 -14.57
C SER A 167 -12.74 7.90 -15.02
#